data_AF-A0A7X4XCV0-F1
#
_entry.id   AF-A0A7X4XCV0-F1
#
_cell.length_a   1.000
_cell.length_b   1.000
_cell.length_c   1.000
_cell.angle_alpha   90.00
_cell.angle_beta   90.00
_cell.angle_gamma   90.00
#
_symmetry.space_group_name_H-M   'P 1'
#
loop_
_entity.id
_entity.type
_entity.pdbx_description
1 polymer ?
#
loop_
_entity_poly.entity_id
_entity_poly.type
_entity_poly.pdbx_seq_one_letter_code
_entity_poly.pdbx_strand_id
1 'polypeptide(L)'
;MSFDWPEFTIDELKAPTKGAIAMGPFGSRIKAENFVDSGVPVLKGGNLHGAYINDSDCDFLTEEKADELKSSVVYEGDIVITHRGTIGQVSIVSDESKYPRYV
;
A
#
# COMPACT_ATOMS: atom_id res chain seq x y z
N MET A 1 6.40 -37.59 -1.78
CA MET A 1 5.07 -37.17 -1.28
C MET A 1 4.72 -35.89 -2.02
N SER A 2 3.73 -35.93 -2.91
CA SER A 2 3.16 -34.70 -3.47
C SER A 2 2.21 -34.13 -2.43
N PHE A 3 2.40 -32.87 -2.07
CA PHE A 3 1.40 -32.13 -1.31
C PHE A 3 0.40 -31.59 -2.34
N ASP A 4 -0.87 -31.96 -2.22
CA ASP A 4 -1.96 -31.29 -2.93
C ASP A 4 -2.25 -29.98 -2.20
N TRP A 5 -1.82 -28.87 -2.78
CA TRP A 5 -2.17 -27.54 -2.28
C TRP A 5 -3.56 -27.18 -2.81
N PRO A 6 -4.51 -26.79 -1.94
CA PRO A 6 -5.79 -26.28 -2.39
C PRO A 6 -5.62 -25.00 -3.20
N GLU A 7 -6.43 -24.83 -4.24
CA GLU A 7 -6.50 -23.59 -5.02
C GLU A 7 -7.50 -22.63 -4.38
N PHE A 8 -7.10 -21.36 -4.27
CA PHE A 8 -7.94 -20.27 -3.76
C PHE A 8 -7.79 -19.02 -4.64
N THR A 9 -8.85 -18.25 -4.75
CA THR A 9 -8.81 -16.89 -5.27
C THR A 9 -8.30 -15.92 -4.21
N ILE A 10 -7.76 -14.77 -4.64
CA ILE A 10 -7.37 -13.70 -3.69
C ILE A 10 -8.59 -13.20 -2.89
N ASP A 11 -9.79 -13.28 -3.46
CA ASP A 11 -11.02 -12.90 -2.77
C ASP A 11 -11.33 -13.80 -1.55
N GLU A 12 -10.94 -15.08 -1.63
CA GLU A 12 -11.08 -16.05 -0.54
C GLU A 12 -9.98 -15.91 0.53
N LEU A 13 -8.81 -15.38 0.14
CA LEU A 13 -7.64 -15.24 1.03
C LEU A 13 -7.56 -13.88 1.74
N LYS A 14 -8.22 -12.85 1.22
CA LYS A 14 -8.15 -11.49 1.78
C LYS A 14 -8.66 -11.44 3.22
N ALA A 15 -8.23 -10.42 3.97
CA ALA A 15 -8.76 -10.15 5.29
C ALA A 15 -10.31 -9.99 5.27
N PRO A 16 -11.04 -10.44 6.30
CA PRO A 16 -12.50 -10.38 6.35
C PRO A 16 -13.01 -8.97 6.68
N THR A 17 -12.46 -7.95 6.02
CA THR A 17 -12.77 -6.53 6.21
C THR A 17 -13.18 -5.91 4.88
N LYS A 18 -14.07 -4.91 4.96
CA LYS A 18 -14.48 -4.16 3.78
C LYS A 18 -13.28 -3.36 3.26
N GLY A 19 -12.94 -3.55 1.99
CA GLY A 19 -11.80 -2.86 1.37
C GLY A 19 -10.45 -3.58 1.55
N ALA A 20 -10.45 -4.84 2.02
CA ALA A 20 -9.23 -5.67 2.12
C ALA A 20 -8.47 -5.86 0.80
N ILE A 21 -9.14 -5.61 -0.33
CA ILE A 21 -8.50 -5.42 -1.62
C ILE A 21 -8.98 -4.07 -2.12
N ALA A 22 -8.03 -3.17 -2.31
CA ALA A 22 -8.29 -1.86 -2.85
C ALA A 22 -7.17 -1.44 -3.78
N MET A 23 -7.51 -0.51 -4.64
CA MET A 23 -6.53 0.14 -5.49
C MET A 23 -6.09 1.46 -4.84
N GLY A 24 -4.81 1.78 -5.00
CA GLY A 24 -4.26 3.07 -4.61
C GLY A 24 -5.07 4.25 -5.18
N PRO A 25 -4.93 5.46 -4.60
CA PRO A 25 -5.68 6.62 -5.06
C PRO A 25 -5.29 6.96 -6.51
N PHE A 26 -6.25 6.85 -7.44
CA PHE A 26 -6.02 7.17 -8.86
C PHE A 26 -6.62 8.52 -9.27
N GLY A 27 -6.03 9.10 -10.32
CA GLY A 27 -6.48 10.34 -10.94
C GLY A 27 -6.18 11.56 -10.07
N SER A 28 -7.09 12.52 -10.05
CA SER A 28 -6.95 13.81 -9.37
C SER A 28 -7.23 13.76 -7.85
N ARG A 29 -7.27 12.57 -7.24
CA ARG A 29 -7.55 12.41 -5.80
C ARG A 29 -6.42 12.95 -4.92
N ILE A 30 -5.18 12.89 -5.42
CA ILE A 30 -4.02 13.56 -4.85
C ILE A 30 -3.51 14.56 -5.89
N LYS A 31 -3.42 15.83 -5.50
CA LYS A 31 -2.84 16.91 -6.30
C LYS A 31 -1.50 17.33 -5.71
N ALA A 32 -0.68 18.00 -6.51
CA ALA A 32 0.62 18.53 -6.07
C ALA A 32 0.51 19.41 -4.80
N GLU A 33 -0.56 20.20 -4.67
CA GLU A 33 -0.84 21.06 -3.52
C GLU A 33 -1.19 20.29 -2.22
N ASN A 34 -1.46 18.98 -2.31
CA ASN A 34 -1.77 18.17 -1.13
C ASN A 34 -0.52 17.63 -0.44
N PHE A 35 0.64 17.68 -1.11
CA PHE A 35 1.88 17.21 -0.52
C PHE A 35 2.41 18.22 0.50
N VAL A 36 2.87 17.68 1.63
CA VAL A 36 3.42 18.41 2.77
C VAL A 36 4.76 17.82 3.17
N ASP A 37 5.54 18.56 3.97
CA ASP A 37 6.89 18.15 4.38
C ASP A 37 6.89 16.98 5.38
N SER A 38 5.77 16.73 6.08
CA SER A 38 5.63 15.64 7.04
C SER A 38 4.16 15.26 7.25
N GLY A 39 3.89 14.00 7.58
CA GLY A 39 2.55 13.48 7.80
C GLY A 39 2.48 11.99 7.49
N VAL A 40 1.41 11.56 6.79
CA VAL A 40 1.25 10.17 6.36
C VAL A 40 1.99 9.94 5.04
N PRO A 41 2.94 8.99 4.98
CA PRO A 41 3.74 8.73 3.78
C PRO A 41 2.89 8.15 2.63
N VAL A 42 3.24 8.53 1.41
CA VAL A 42 2.62 8.00 0.18
C VAL A 42 3.54 6.97 -0.46
N LEU A 43 3.02 5.75 -0.67
CA LEU A 43 3.74 4.71 -1.38
C LEU A 43 3.60 4.89 -2.90
N LYS A 44 4.74 4.91 -3.58
CA LYS A 44 4.86 4.94 -5.03
C LYS A 44 5.60 3.69 -5.50
N GLY A 45 5.60 3.42 -6.80
CA GLY A 45 6.33 2.28 -7.37
C GLY A 45 7.81 2.19 -6.95
N GLY A 46 8.48 3.34 -6.76
CA GLY A 46 9.87 3.39 -6.28
C GLY A 46 10.06 2.90 -4.83
N ASN A 47 9.01 2.83 -4.02
CA ASN A 47 9.07 2.27 -2.67
C ASN A 47 8.98 0.73 -2.66
N LEU A 48 8.62 0.09 -3.78
CA LEU A 48 8.43 -1.36 -3.86
C LEU A 48 9.66 -2.04 -4.48
N HIS A 49 10.71 -2.22 -3.66
CA HIS A 49 11.97 -2.83 -4.08
C HIS A 49 12.34 -3.99 -3.16
N GLY A 50 11.87 -5.19 -3.51
CA GLY A 50 12.11 -6.41 -2.75
C GLY A 50 10.91 -6.81 -1.90
N ALA A 51 11.15 -7.69 -0.91
CA ALA A 51 10.08 -8.27 -0.10
C ALA A 51 9.34 -7.25 0.78
N TYR A 52 10.01 -6.17 1.18
CA TYR A 52 9.47 -5.14 2.07
C TYR A 52 9.48 -3.77 1.39
N ILE A 53 8.57 -2.90 1.82
CA ILE A 53 8.56 -1.50 1.36
C ILE A 53 9.84 -0.78 1.79
N ASN A 54 10.26 0.20 1.00
CA ASN A 54 11.32 1.14 1.36
C ASN A 54 10.71 2.52 1.61
N ASP A 55 10.71 2.94 2.87
CA ASP A 55 10.22 4.25 3.34
C ASP A 55 11.36 5.19 3.77
N SER A 56 12.53 5.06 3.13
CA SER A 56 13.64 6.02 3.30
C SER A 56 13.34 7.39 2.73
N ASP A 57 12.52 7.44 1.67
CA ASP A 57 12.18 8.65 0.94
C ASP A 57 10.71 8.57 0.49
N CYS A 58 9.88 9.44 1.06
CA CYS A 58 8.44 9.49 0.82
C CYS A 58 7.99 10.93 0.69
N ASP A 59 6.99 11.15 -0.17
CA ASP A 59 6.15 12.34 -0.05
C ASP A 59 5.12 12.08 1.06
N PHE A 60 4.59 13.16 1.64
CA PHE A 60 3.61 13.06 2.72
C PHE A 60 2.32 13.79 2.40
N LEU A 61 1.22 13.31 2.98
CA LEU A 61 -0.07 13.98 3.04
C LEU A 61 -0.39 14.36 4.49
N THR A 62 -1.29 15.32 4.70
CA THR A 62 -1.84 15.54 6.04
C THR A 62 -2.69 14.34 6.48
N GLU A 63 -2.87 14.19 7.79
CA GLU A 63 -3.74 13.15 8.37
C GLU A 63 -5.16 13.23 7.82
N GLU A 64 -5.72 14.44 7.69
CA GLU A 64 -7.07 14.64 7.15
C GLU A 64 -7.17 14.15 5.70
N LYS A 65 -6.14 14.44 4.89
CA LYS A 65 -6.12 14.01 3.49
C LYS A 65 -5.95 12.50 3.37
N ALA A 66 -5.13 11.88 4.21
CA ALA A 66 -5.01 10.42 4.28
C ALA A 66 -6.33 9.76 4.70
N ASP A 67 -7.07 10.36 5.63
CA ASP A 67 -8.38 9.86 6.08
C ASP A 67 -9.46 9.92 4.99
N GLU A 68 -9.45 10.94 4.13
CA GLU A 68 -10.28 10.97 2.91
C GLU A 68 -9.97 9.80 1.96
N LEU A 69 -8.72 9.31 2.01
CA LEU A 69 -8.19 8.26 1.15
C LEU A 69 -8.15 6.88 1.84
N LYS A 70 -8.77 6.73 3.02
CA LYS A 70 -8.74 5.52 3.88
C LYS A 70 -8.99 4.18 3.19
N SER A 71 -9.69 4.17 2.05
CA SER A 71 -9.88 2.97 1.23
C SER A 71 -8.59 2.42 0.64
N SER A 72 -7.54 3.24 0.58
CA SER A 72 -6.26 2.97 -0.06
C SER A 72 -5.12 3.00 0.96
N VAL A 73 -5.45 3.16 2.25
CA VAL A 73 -4.47 3.14 3.32
C VAL A 73 -4.11 1.70 3.65
N VAL A 74 -2.82 1.44 3.76
CA VAL A 74 -2.25 0.14 4.14
C VAL A 74 -1.54 0.22 5.48
N TYR A 75 -1.52 -0.90 6.17
CA TYR A 75 -0.94 -1.08 7.50
C TYR A 75 0.06 -2.24 7.50
N GLU A 76 0.74 -2.44 8.63
CA GLU A 76 1.57 -3.62 8.87
C GLU A 76 0.87 -4.92 8.43
N GLY A 77 1.58 -5.74 7.66
CA GLY A 77 1.10 -7.01 7.12
C GLY A 77 0.40 -6.92 5.76
N ASP A 78 0.02 -5.72 5.30
CA ASP A 78 -0.59 -5.55 3.98
C ASP A 78 0.42 -5.74 2.85
N ILE A 79 -0.07 -6.29 1.73
CA ILE A 79 0.70 -6.50 0.50
C ILE A 79 0.36 -5.39 -0.49
N VAL A 80 1.38 -4.69 -0.97
CA VAL A 80 1.26 -3.63 -1.98
C VAL A 80 1.77 -4.16 -3.31
N ILE A 81 0.99 -3.94 -4.37
CA ILE A 81 1.30 -4.39 -5.72
C ILE A 81 1.22 -3.22 -6.68
N THR A 82 2.26 -3.01 -7.48
CA THR A 82 2.24 -2.01 -8.56
C THR A 82 1.29 -2.45 -9.68
N HIS A 83 0.26 -1.65 -9.93
CA HIS A 83 -0.68 -1.89 -11.02
C HIS A 83 -0.25 -1.24 -12.35
N ARG A 84 0.50 -0.13 -12.31
CA ARG A 84 0.99 0.59 -13.51
C ARG A 84 2.43 1.05 -13.33
N GLY A 85 3.12 1.29 -14.45
CA GLY A 85 4.54 1.66 -14.46
C GLY A 85 5.42 0.41 -14.34
N THR A 86 6.01 0.20 -13.17
CA THR A 86 6.86 -0.96 -12.84
C THR A 86 6.02 -2.20 -12.53
N ILE A 87 5.24 -2.68 -13.50
CA ILE A 87 4.28 -3.79 -13.33
C ILE A 87 4.95 -5.02 -12.70
N GLY A 88 4.28 -5.59 -11.68
CA GLY A 88 4.67 -6.85 -11.04
C GLY A 88 5.59 -6.71 -9.82
N GLN A 89 5.91 -5.49 -9.38
CA GLN A 89 6.56 -5.30 -8.08
C GLN A 89 5.56 -5.53 -6.95
N VAL A 90 6.03 -6.25 -5.93
CA VAL A 90 5.25 -6.66 -4.76
C VAL A 90 6.12 -6.47 -3.54
N SER A 91 5.57 -5.84 -2.50
CA SER A 91 6.24 -5.65 -1.22
C SER A 91 5.22 -5.68 -0.07
N ILE A 92 5.69 -6.05 1.12
CA ILE A 92 4.91 -6.13 2.35
C ILE A 92 5.26 -4.93 3.24
N VAL A 93 4.27 -4.36 3.92
CA VAL A 93 4.50 -3.41 5.01
C VAL A 93 4.95 -4.20 6.24
N SER A 94 6.22 -4.09 6.64
CA SER A 94 6.74 -4.81 7.82
C SER A 94 6.40 -4.10 9.13
N ASP A 95 6.53 -4.82 10.23
CA ASP A 95 6.52 -4.29 11.61
C ASP A 95 7.71 -3.36 11.89
N GLU A 96 8.79 -3.48 11.12
CA GLU A 96 9.95 -2.58 11.16
C GLU A 96 9.76 -1.29 10.33
N SER A 97 8.61 -1.11 9.68
CA SER A 97 8.30 0.08 8.89
C SER A 97 8.20 1.32 9.80
N LYS A 98 8.65 2.49 9.33
CA LYS A 98 8.82 3.68 10.19
C LYS A 98 7.53 4.35 10.61
N TYR A 99 6.46 4.15 9.84
CA TYR A 99 5.18 4.83 10.01
C TYR A 99 4.08 3.82 10.29
N PRO A 100 3.06 4.18 11.10
CA PRO A 100 1.99 3.25 11.47
C PRO A 100 1.03 2.94 10.32
N ARG A 101 1.00 3.78 9.28
CA ARG A 101 0.14 3.62 8.10
C ARG A 101 0.71 4.39 6.90
N TYR A 102 0.32 3.96 5.70
CA TYR A 102 0.75 4.55 4.44
C TYR A 102 -0.45 4.73 3.51
N VAL A 103 -0.40 5.71 2.61
CA VAL A 103 -1.41 5.95 1.56
C VAL A 103 -0.94 5.41 0.21
#